data_AF-A0ABD2IP63-F1
#
_entry.id   AF-A0ABD2IP63-F1
#
_cell.length_a   1.000
_cell.length_b   1.000
_cell.length_c   1.000
_cell.angle_alpha   90.00
_cell.angle_beta   90.00
_cell.angle_gamma   90.00
#
_symmetry.space_group_name_H-M   'P 1'
#
loop_
_entity.id
_entity.type
_entity.pdbx_description
1 polymer ?
#
loop_
_entity_poly.entity_id
_entity_poly.type
_entity_poly.pdbx_seq_one_letter_code
_entity_poly.pdbx_strand_id
1 'polypeptide(L)'
;MSIKDHGGSAEEWKRERQAGIEVTTDGNAIKLAAERARPSSFLAMADPSNSNKFGPYEPTSKAMRGVSAAPIIGIILLLLFFPCALSSKTADTEDKQCVMRGICGKDGELRQNCRYEKQPVPVNSSMEIEYSELCPQLFKEGNTDLCCDDEQFDVLKQKLVTARNILWHCPSCYANYVNFWCQFACSPYQAQFVEIVETRRADDVEYVSEVNYYVTKRYADELFDSCKKVHLSTEDFSLRVLCGTDVDLCTPERLFRYIGTYSKINRVPFTINVTMLKEGQTVQKNNKIIRPMDTITYKCDVVPPNFGHNCECVDCHLCKPSPPLPPEPFPVWRYRKVLCTIEKRTGWMFGACIDDPTPAPTEQGGTIGM
;
A
#
# COMPACT_ATOMS: atom_id res chain seq x y z
N MET A 1 25.05 -9.63 47.68
CA MET A 1 25.35 -8.19 47.76
C MET A 1 24.32 -7.48 46.91
N SER A 2 23.38 -6.82 47.58
CA SER A 2 22.14 -6.22 47.09
C SER A 2 22.37 -4.80 46.59
N ILE A 3 21.70 -4.33 45.51
CA ILE A 3 21.09 -2.99 45.29
C ILE A 3 20.09 -3.15 44.11
N LYS A 4 18.79 -3.39 44.33
CA LYS A 4 17.63 -2.48 44.58
C LYS A 4 16.86 -2.07 43.31
N ASP A 5 15.60 -2.49 43.30
CA ASP A 5 14.49 -2.03 42.50
C ASP A 5 14.19 -0.53 42.68
N HIS A 6 13.75 0.11 41.59
CA HIS A 6 12.85 1.26 41.67
C HIS A 6 11.77 1.14 40.60
N GLY A 7 10.58 0.69 41.03
CA GLY A 7 9.33 0.97 40.34
C GLY A 7 8.88 2.41 40.63
N GLY A 8 8.52 3.13 39.58
CA GLY A 8 7.93 4.47 39.63
C GLY A 8 6.60 4.48 38.88
N SER A 9 5.55 4.95 39.56
CA SER A 9 4.14 4.89 39.15
C SER A 9 3.72 5.98 38.16
N ALA A 10 2.58 5.77 37.50
CA ALA A 10 1.99 6.56 36.42
C ALA A 10 1.49 7.99 36.77
N GLU A 11 1.92 8.60 37.87
CA GLU A 11 1.49 9.94 38.32
C GLU A 11 2.57 11.04 38.15
N GLU A 12 3.79 10.69 37.75
CA GLU A 12 4.92 11.63 37.70
C GLU A 12 5.00 12.46 36.40
N TRP A 13 4.30 12.05 35.34
CA TRP A 13 4.31 12.72 34.02
C TRP A 13 3.34 13.90 33.87
N LYS A 14 2.56 14.23 34.90
CA LYS A 14 1.61 15.37 34.86
C LYS A 14 2.23 16.72 35.26
N ARG A 15 3.49 16.76 35.71
CA ARG A 15 4.12 18.00 36.23
C ARG A 15 5.08 18.73 35.29
N GLU A 16 5.38 18.20 34.11
CA GLU A 16 6.29 18.86 33.15
C GLU A 16 5.60 19.76 32.11
N ARG A 17 4.28 19.98 32.21
CA ARG A 17 3.52 20.81 31.26
C ARG A 17 3.41 22.29 31.63
N GLN A 18 4.18 22.80 32.61
CA GLN A 18 3.93 24.12 33.20
C GLN A 18 5.15 25.01 33.48
N ALA A 19 6.23 24.90 32.71
CA ALA A 19 7.31 25.88 32.74
C ALA A 19 7.57 26.43 31.33
N GLY A 20 7.03 27.62 31.05
CA GLY A 20 7.44 28.45 29.93
C GLY A 20 8.81 29.05 30.20
N ILE A 21 9.66 29.06 29.17
CA ILE A 21 10.90 29.84 29.15
C ILE A 21 10.99 30.50 27.78
N GLU A 22 10.94 31.84 27.81
CA GLU A 22 11.32 32.74 26.72
C GLU A 22 12.81 32.58 26.40
N VAL A 23 13.15 32.56 25.11
CA VAL A 23 14.50 32.91 24.65
C VAL A 23 14.36 33.85 23.45
N THR A 24 14.66 35.12 23.72
CA THR A 24 14.91 36.17 22.74
C THR A 24 16.31 36.03 22.16
N THR A 25 16.47 36.18 20.84
CA THR A 25 17.69 36.75 20.26
C THR A 25 17.36 37.53 18.99
N ASP A 26 17.66 38.83 19.06
CA ASP A 26 17.59 39.82 18.00
C ASP A 26 18.63 39.60 16.88
N GLY A 27 18.33 40.14 15.70
CA GLY A 27 19.31 40.86 14.88
C GLY A 27 19.66 40.27 13.50
N ASN A 28 18.86 40.58 12.46
CA ASN A 28 19.27 41.58 11.47
C ASN A 28 18.23 41.77 10.35
N ALA A 29 17.98 43.05 10.07
CA ALA A 29 17.00 43.56 9.13
C ALA A 29 17.60 43.74 7.73
N ILE A 30 16.80 43.44 6.69
CA ILE A 30 16.82 44.20 5.44
C ILE A 30 15.38 44.54 5.09
N LYS A 31 15.06 45.84 5.21
CA LYS A 31 13.85 46.48 4.71
C LYS A 31 13.92 46.59 3.19
N LEU A 32 12.81 46.34 2.51
CA LEU A 32 12.36 47.13 1.36
C LEU A 32 10.83 47.06 1.32
N ALA A 33 10.22 48.25 1.32
CA ALA A 33 8.79 48.47 1.43
C ALA A 33 8.21 48.94 0.10
N ALA A 34 6.89 48.73 -0.03
CA ALA A 34 5.92 49.44 -0.88
C ALA A 34 6.03 49.16 -2.40
N GLU A 35 4.93 49.05 -3.17
CA GLU A 35 3.78 49.95 -3.12
C GLU A 35 2.52 49.36 -3.79
N ARG A 36 1.40 49.97 -3.42
CA ARG A 36 0.00 49.60 -3.65
C ARG A 36 -0.57 50.53 -4.72
N ALA A 37 -1.26 50.02 -5.73
CA ALA A 37 -2.17 50.86 -6.54
C ALA A 37 -3.30 50.06 -7.23
N ARG A 38 -4.52 50.43 -6.85
CA ARG A 38 -5.80 50.42 -7.58
C ARG A 38 -6.46 51.78 -7.24
N PRO A 39 -7.58 52.23 -7.84
CA PRO A 39 -8.35 51.77 -9.01
C PRO A 39 -8.75 52.95 -9.95
N SER A 40 -9.66 52.71 -10.92
CA SER A 40 -10.76 53.59 -11.44
C SER A 40 -10.91 53.39 -12.97
N SER A 41 -11.95 52.70 -13.47
CA SER A 41 -13.29 53.19 -13.90
C SER A 41 -13.29 54.17 -15.08
N PHE A 42 -14.11 53.90 -16.11
CA PHE A 42 -14.93 54.77 -17.02
C PHE A 42 -15.17 53.99 -18.35
N LEU A 43 -16.41 53.56 -18.69
CA LEU A 43 -17.40 54.19 -19.61
C LEU A 43 -16.80 54.57 -20.99
N ALA A 44 -17.39 54.40 -22.19
CA ALA A 44 -18.62 53.84 -22.74
C ALA A 44 -18.56 54.00 -24.29
N MET A 45 -19.59 53.51 -25.01
CA MET A 45 -20.03 53.86 -26.40
C MET A 45 -19.43 52.99 -27.54
N ALA A 46 -20.22 52.13 -28.20
CA ALA A 46 -21.19 52.35 -29.31
C ALA A 46 -20.45 52.57 -30.66
N ASP A 47 -20.75 52.02 -31.83
CA ASP A 47 -21.87 51.30 -32.49
C ASP A 47 -21.30 50.74 -33.85
N PRO A 48 -22.04 50.54 -34.97
CA PRO A 48 -22.95 49.46 -35.38
C PRO A 48 -22.45 48.63 -36.60
N SER A 49 -23.15 47.53 -36.93
CA SER A 49 -23.98 47.40 -38.15
C SER A 49 -24.11 45.98 -38.76
N ASN A 50 -25.35 45.71 -39.23
CA ASN A 50 -25.76 44.85 -40.35
C ASN A 50 -25.81 43.31 -40.16
N SER A 51 -26.83 42.56 -40.61
CA SER A 51 -28.24 42.79 -40.98
C SER A 51 -28.94 41.44 -41.18
N ASN A 52 -30.26 41.41 -40.93
CA ASN A 52 -31.34 40.70 -41.67
C ASN A 52 -31.25 39.15 -41.84
N LYS A 53 -32.30 38.33 -41.63
CA LYS A 53 -33.76 38.50 -41.86
C LYS A 53 -34.51 37.36 -41.16
N PHE A 54 -35.67 37.68 -40.56
CA PHE A 54 -36.69 36.75 -40.06
C PHE A 54 -37.72 36.44 -41.16
N GLY A 55 -38.29 35.22 -41.16
CA GLY A 55 -39.54 34.87 -41.82
C GLY A 55 -40.71 34.83 -40.80
N PRO A 56 -41.98 35.00 -41.23
CA PRO A 56 -43.08 35.29 -40.31
C PRO A 56 -43.92 34.05 -39.95
N TYR A 57 -44.46 34.03 -38.73
CA TYR A 57 -45.58 33.17 -38.34
C TYR A 57 -46.68 34.05 -37.73
N GLU A 58 -47.88 33.92 -38.29
CA GLU A 58 -49.08 34.69 -37.98
C GLU A 58 -49.89 33.97 -36.87
N PRO A 59 -50.51 34.69 -35.90
CA PRO A 59 -51.40 34.10 -34.92
C PRO A 59 -52.86 34.41 -35.23
N THR A 60 -53.76 33.44 -35.08
CA THR A 60 -55.18 33.75 -34.88
C THR A 60 -55.79 32.92 -33.75
N SER A 61 -56.32 33.67 -32.79
CA SER A 61 -57.16 33.24 -31.68
C SER A 61 -58.53 32.73 -32.16
N LYS A 62 -59.15 31.80 -31.41
CA LYS A 62 -60.57 31.94 -30.99
C LYS A 62 -61.03 30.88 -29.97
N ALA A 63 -61.57 31.43 -28.88
CA ALA A 63 -62.85 31.11 -28.22
C ALA A 63 -63.08 29.77 -27.49
N MET A 64 -63.36 29.91 -26.19
CA MET A 64 -64.10 28.99 -25.32
C MET A 64 -65.55 28.76 -25.78
N ARG A 65 -66.08 27.56 -25.54
CA ARG A 65 -67.47 27.24 -25.15
C ARG A 65 -67.53 25.79 -24.61
N GLY A 66 -68.30 25.56 -23.54
CA GLY A 66 -68.31 24.32 -22.76
C GLY A 66 -69.47 23.34 -23.02
N VAL A 67 -69.66 22.43 -22.04
CA VAL A 67 -70.72 21.40 -21.85
C VAL A 67 -70.43 20.11 -22.68
N SER A 68 -70.40 18.86 -22.19
CA SER A 68 -71.24 18.12 -21.24
C SER A 68 -70.49 16.90 -20.63
N ALA A 69 -71.04 16.33 -19.57
CA ALA A 69 -70.53 15.23 -18.76
C ALA A 69 -70.65 13.81 -19.38
N ALA A 70 -69.73 12.93 -18.92
CA ALA A 70 -69.72 11.45 -18.86
C ALA A 70 -69.26 10.63 -20.09
N PRO A 71 -68.67 9.41 -19.92
CA PRO A 71 -68.18 8.76 -18.69
C PRO A 71 -66.65 8.46 -18.71
N ILE A 72 -65.99 8.76 -17.58
CA ILE A 72 -64.54 8.62 -17.32
C ILE A 72 -64.10 7.16 -17.04
N ILE A 73 -64.96 6.17 -17.31
CA ILE A 73 -64.79 4.80 -16.77
C ILE A 73 -63.86 3.92 -17.63
N GLY A 74 -63.53 4.31 -18.87
CA GLY A 74 -62.70 3.50 -19.78
C GLY A 74 -61.18 3.70 -19.68
N ILE A 75 -60.71 4.83 -19.15
CA ILE A 75 -59.28 5.20 -19.21
C ILE A 75 -58.53 4.84 -17.91
N ILE A 76 -59.24 4.67 -16.80
CA ILE A 76 -58.63 4.33 -15.50
C ILE A 76 -58.19 2.86 -15.43
N LEU A 77 -58.80 1.96 -16.21
CA LEU A 77 -58.43 0.53 -16.23
C LEU A 77 -57.19 0.21 -17.07
N LEU A 78 -56.76 1.09 -17.99
CA LEU A 78 -55.52 0.95 -18.76
C LEU A 78 -54.28 1.48 -18.03
N LEU A 79 -54.46 2.29 -16.97
CA LEU A 79 -53.38 2.75 -16.09
C LEU A 79 -53.13 1.80 -14.90
N LEU A 80 -54.00 0.81 -14.68
CA LEU A 80 -53.83 -0.23 -13.63
C LEU A 80 -53.17 -1.52 -14.15
N PHE A 81 -52.92 -1.62 -15.46
CA PHE A 81 -52.26 -2.78 -16.11
C PHE A 81 -50.94 -2.40 -16.80
N PHE A 82 -50.35 -1.26 -16.46
CA PHE A 82 -48.90 -1.09 -16.62
C PHE A 82 -48.28 -1.51 -15.30
N PRO A 83 -47.78 -2.76 -15.15
CA PRO A 83 -46.88 -3.04 -14.06
C PRO A 83 -45.70 -2.11 -14.30
N CYS A 84 -45.62 -1.06 -13.49
CA CYS A 84 -44.39 -0.34 -13.30
C CYS A 84 -43.41 -1.42 -12.83
N ALA A 85 -42.68 -2.01 -13.76
CA ALA A 85 -41.44 -2.67 -13.47
C ALA A 85 -40.55 -1.53 -12.95
N LEU A 86 -40.73 -1.19 -11.67
CA LEU A 86 -39.63 -0.75 -10.83
C LEU A 86 -38.67 -1.93 -10.89
N SER A 87 -37.84 -1.90 -11.94
CA SER A 87 -36.53 -2.49 -11.88
C SER A 87 -35.84 -1.67 -10.80
N SER A 88 -36.05 -2.06 -9.55
CA SER A 88 -35.08 -1.82 -8.50
C SER A 88 -33.84 -2.55 -8.97
N LYS A 89 -33.05 -1.88 -9.81
CA LYS A 89 -31.62 -2.13 -9.80
C LYS A 89 -31.16 -1.71 -8.42
N THR A 90 -31.35 -2.58 -7.44
CA THR A 90 -30.32 -2.75 -6.42
C THR A 90 -29.18 -3.46 -7.15
N ALA A 91 -28.55 -2.73 -8.08
CA ALA A 91 -27.12 -2.89 -8.22
C ALA A 91 -26.62 -2.46 -6.85
N ASP A 92 -26.11 -3.42 -6.10
CA ASP A 92 -25.20 -3.18 -4.99
C ASP A 92 -23.98 -2.50 -5.64
N THR A 93 -24.16 -1.25 -6.06
CA THR A 93 -23.08 -0.41 -6.53
C THR A 93 -22.41 -0.05 -5.22
N GLU A 94 -21.40 -0.82 -4.83
CA GLU A 94 -20.57 -0.44 -3.71
C GLU A 94 -20.03 0.95 -4.03
N ASP A 95 -20.61 1.95 -3.39
CA ASP A 95 -20.35 3.35 -3.71
C ASP A 95 -18.88 3.64 -3.40
N LYS A 96 -18.08 3.78 -4.47
CA LYS A 96 -16.68 4.21 -4.39
C LYS A 96 -16.63 5.57 -3.68
N GLN A 97 -15.95 5.61 -2.54
CA GLN A 97 -15.81 6.84 -1.76
C GLN A 97 -14.51 6.80 -0.96
N CYS A 98 -13.88 7.96 -0.88
CA CYS A 98 -12.69 8.21 -0.09
C CYS A 98 -13.05 8.78 1.29
N VAL A 99 -12.12 8.69 2.23
CA VAL A 99 -12.15 9.45 3.49
C VAL A 99 -10.95 10.38 3.63
N MET A 100 -9.85 10.06 2.97
CA MET A 100 -8.61 10.83 2.99
C MET A 100 -8.04 10.97 1.59
N ARG A 101 -7.49 12.15 1.29
CA ARG A 101 -6.79 12.41 0.03
C ARG A 101 -5.99 13.72 0.14
N GLY A 102 -4.77 13.74 -0.37
CA GLY A 102 -3.83 14.86 -0.24
C GLY A 102 -3.15 14.94 1.12
N ILE A 103 -2.12 15.79 1.19
CA ILE A 103 -1.31 16.04 2.39
C ILE A 103 -1.60 17.45 2.90
N CYS A 104 -2.07 17.55 4.14
CA CYS A 104 -2.47 18.82 4.77
C CYS A 104 -1.61 19.18 5.98
N GLY A 105 -1.18 18.18 6.77
CA GLY A 105 -0.34 18.41 7.94
C GLY A 105 1.11 17.99 7.68
N LYS A 106 2.03 18.65 8.41
CA LYS A 106 3.43 18.24 8.49
C LYS A 106 3.92 18.31 9.94
N ASP A 107 4.61 17.27 10.39
CA ASP A 107 5.32 17.23 11.67
C ASP A 107 6.73 16.69 11.43
N GLY A 108 7.67 17.59 11.15
CA GLY A 108 8.99 17.25 10.60
C GLY A 108 8.85 16.54 9.24
N GLU A 109 9.39 15.32 9.15
CA GLU A 109 9.30 14.47 7.94
C GLU A 109 7.97 13.70 7.84
N LEU A 110 7.11 13.76 8.87
CA LEU A 110 5.80 13.11 8.84
C LEU A 110 4.81 13.96 8.04
N ARG A 111 4.07 13.31 7.15
CA ARG A 111 3.05 13.93 6.31
C ARG A 111 1.68 13.40 6.71
N GLN A 112 0.81 14.27 7.20
CA GLN A 112 -0.56 13.91 7.59
C GLN A 112 -1.54 14.17 6.46
N ASN A 113 -2.46 13.23 6.27
CA ASN A 113 -3.44 13.29 5.20
C ASN A 113 -4.53 14.33 5.48
N CYS A 114 -5.11 14.89 4.42
CA CYS A 114 -6.33 15.71 4.53
C CYS A 114 -7.57 14.83 4.67
N ARG A 115 -8.60 15.39 5.32
CA ARG A 115 -9.97 14.84 5.27
C ARG A 115 -10.56 15.06 3.88
N TYR A 116 -11.06 14.01 3.24
CA TYR A 116 -11.61 14.05 1.89
C TYR A 116 -12.72 13.00 1.72
N GLU A 117 -13.98 13.41 1.89
CA GLU A 117 -15.16 12.53 1.82
C GLU A 117 -15.87 12.57 0.46
N LYS A 118 -15.10 12.48 -0.64
CA LYS A 118 -15.61 12.57 -2.02
C LYS A 118 -15.29 11.29 -2.80
N GLN A 119 -15.74 11.24 -4.05
CA GLN A 119 -15.44 10.15 -4.97
C GLN A 119 -13.92 10.07 -5.27
N PRO A 120 -13.39 8.86 -5.55
CA PRO A 120 -12.02 8.71 -6.00
C PRO A 120 -11.77 9.41 -7.33
N VAL A 121 -10.49 9.67 -7.60
CA VAL A 121 -10.02 10.36 -8.80
C VAL A 121 -9.26 9.35 -9.67
N PRO A 122 -9.51 9.30 -11.00
CA PRO A 122 -8.73 8.48 -11.91
C PRO A 122 -7.24 8.83 -11.83
N VAL A 123 -6.39 7.82 -11.81
CA VAL A 123 -4.93 7.98 -11.87
C VAL A 123 -4.52 8.67 -13.18
N ASN A 124 -3.46 9.47 -13.11
CA ASN A 124 -2.85 10.04 -14.30
C ASN A 124 -2.17 8.93 -15.13
N SER A 125 -2.38 8.93 -16.45
CA SER A 125 -1.81 7.92 -17.36
C SER A 125 -0.28 7.84 -17.30
N SER A 126 0.42 8.93 -16.95
CA SER A 126 1.88 8.92 -16.79
C SER A 126 2.37 8.13 -15.57
N MET A 127 1.54 8.00 -14.52
CA MET A 127 1.89 7.32 -13.27
C MET A 127 1.24 5.93 -13.15
N GLU A 128 0.24 5.62 -13.97
CA GLU A 128 -0.54 4.37 -13.91
C GLU A 128 0.33 3.10 -13.85
N ILE A 129 1.42 3.06 -14.63
CA ILE A 129 2.37 1.93 -14.60
C ILE A 129 3.00 1.79 -13.22
N GLU A 130 3.45 2.89 -12.63
CA GLU A 130 4.12 2.87 -11.33
C GLU A 130 3.17 2.46 -10.20
N TYR A 131 1.94 3.00 -10.21
CA TYR A 131 0.90 2.60 -9.29
C TYR A 131 0.55 1.11 -9.43
N SER A 132 0.41 0.61 -10.67
CA SER A 132 0.03 -0.77 -10.93
C SER A 132 1.14 -1.77 -10.61
N GLU A 133 2.41 -1.39 -10.77
CA GLU A 133 3.55 -2.21 -10.35
C GLU A 133 3.60 -2.37 -8.82
N LEU A 134 3.41 -1.28 -8.07
CA LEU A 134 3.46 -1.30 -6.61
C LEU A 134 2.17 -1.87 -5.98
N CYS A 135 1.01 -1.47 -6.49
CA CYS A 135 -0.31 -1.80 -5.94
C CYS A 135 -1.19 -2.57 -6.96
N PRO A 136 -0.75 -3.73 -7.48
CA PRO A 136 -1.44 -4.42 -8.59
C PRO A 136 -2.89 -4.81 -8.27
N GLN A 137 -3.21 -5.00 -6.99
CA GLN A 137 -4.56 -5.35 -6.55
C GLN A 137 -5.59 -4.23 -6.77
N LEU A 138 -5.15 -2.97 -6.81
CA LEU A 138 -6.03 -1.82 -7.03
C LEU A 138 -6.43 -1.63 -8.49
N PHE A 139 -5.71 -2.26 -9.42
CA PHE A 139 -5.90 -2.14 -10.88
C PHE A 139 -6.61 -3.35 -11.50
N LYS A 140 -7.13 -4.26 -10.67
CA LYS A 140 -7.96 -5.36 -11.13
C LYS A 140 -9.22 -4.83 -11.81
N GLU A 141 -9.73 -5.60 -12.77
CA GLU A 141 -10.96 -5.29 -13.50
C GLU A 141 -10.92 -3.93 -14.25
N GLY A 142 -9.72 -3.42 -14.54
CA GLY A 142 -9.55 -2.15 -15.24
C GLY A 142 -9.85 -0.92 -14.37
N ASN A 143 -9.84 -1.05 -13.03
CA ASN A 143 -10.01 0.10 -12.14
C ASN A 143 -8.83 1.08 -12.28
N THR A 144 -9.15 2.35 -12.50
CA THR A 144 -8.19 3.46 -12.52
C THR A 144 -8.47 4.49 -11.43
N ASP A 145 -9.59 4.38 -10.73
CA ASP A 145 -10.00 5.32 -9.67
C ASP A 145 -9.23 5.03 -8.37
N LEU A 146 -8.61 6.07 -7.80
CA LEU A 146 -7.84 5.99 -6.55
C LEU A 146 -8.20 7.11 -5.57
N CYS A 147 -8.04 6.82 -4.27
CA CYS A 147 -8.24 7.81 -3.19
C CYS A 147 -6.98 8.57 -2.77
N CYS A 148 -5.84 8.33 -3.41
CA CYS A 148 -4.59 9.05 -3.15
C CYS A 148 -4.19 9.94 -4.33
N ASP A 149 -3.32 10.94 -4.10
CA ASP A 149 -2.55 11.60 -5.17
C ASP A 149 -1.11 11.10 -5.24
N ASP A 150 -0.41 11.57 -6.27
CA ASP A 150 0.99 11.31 -6.56
C ASP A 150 1.90 11.68 -5.38
N GLU A 151 1.62 12.77 -4.65
CA GLU A 151 2.42 13.12 -3.47
C GLU A 151 2.24 12.11 -2.33
N GLN A 152 1.00 11.67 -2.06
CA GLN A 152 0.74 10.60 -1.10
C GLN A 152 1.34 9.25 -1.54
N PHE A 153 1.27 8.94 -2.83
CA PHE A 153 1.83 7.72 -3.38
C PHE A 153 3.36 7.69 -3.29
N ASP A 154 4.03 8.80 -3.56
CA ASP A 154 5.49 8.92 -3.39
C ASP A 154 5.90 8.69 -1.93
N VAL A 155 5.15 9.27 -0.98
CA VAL A 155 5.37 9.02 0.45
C VAL A 155 5.18 7.54 0.79
N LEU A 156 4.10 6.92 0.30
CA LEU A 156 3.82 5.50 0.49
C LEU A 156 4.96 4.63 -0.07
N LYS A 157 5.37 4.89 -1.31
CA LYS A 157 6.47 4.19 -1.99
C LYS A 157 7.76 4.26 -1.18
N GLN A 158 8.13 5.43 -0.67
CA GLN A 158 9.32 5.58 0.18
C GLN A 158 9.26 4.74 1.46
N LYS A 159 8.07 4.63 2.10
CA LYS A 159 7.89 3.73 3.26
C LYS A 159 8.04 2.26 2.85
N LEU A 160 7.44 1.88 1.72
CA LEU A 160 7.46 0.51 1.23
C LEU A 160 8.86 0.07 0.75
N VAL A 161 9.71 0.99 0.26
CA VAL A 161 11.13 0.69 0.00
C VAL A 161 11.85 0.25 1.28
N THR A 162 11.58 0.90 2.41
CA THR A 162 12.15 0.49 3.70
C THR A 162 11.63 -0.89 4.10
N ALA A 163 10.33 -1.14 3.93
CA ALA A 163 9.74 -2.45 4.18
C ALA A 163 10.31 -3.54 3.27
N ARG A 164 10.61 -3.21 1.99
CA ARG A 164 11.23 -4.13 1.04
C ARG A 164 12.57 -4.62 1.54
N ASN A 165 13.40 -3.75 2.12
CA ASN A 165 14.69 -4.17 2.67
C ASN A 165 14.55 -5.10 3.88
N ILE A 166 13.47 -4.97 4.65
CA ILE A 166 13.19 -5.84 5.81
C ILE A 166 12.60 -7.19 5.37
N LEU A 167 11.82 -7.21 4.29
CA LEU A 167 11.04 -8.36 3.82
C LEU A 167 11.58 -8.98 2.53
N TRP A 168 12.81 -8.63 2.14
CA TRP A 168 13.33 -8.92 0.80
C TRP A 168 13.42 -10.40 0.49
N HIS A 169 13.69 -11.23 1.50
CA HIS A 169 13.80 -12.68 1.39
C HIS A 169 12.49 -13.39 1.01
N CYS A 170 11.33 -12.76 1.27
CA CYS A 170 10.04 -13.40 1.06
C CYS A 170 9.07 -12.50 0.29
N PRO A 171 8.97 -12.68 -1.05
CA PRO A 171 8.08 -11.92 -1.91
C PRO A 171 6.63 -11.90 -1.45
N SER A 172 6.10 -13.03 -0.98
CA SER A 172 4.69 -13.17 -0.60
C SER A 172 4.34 -12.32 0.63
N CYS A 173 5.21 -12.34 1.65
CA CYS A 173 5.08 -11.47 2.82
C CYS A 173 5.12 -9.99 2.42
N TYR A 174 6.10 -9.60 1.61
CA TYR A 174 6.19 -8.23 1.13
C TYR A 174 4.97 -7.80 0.31
N ALA A 175 4.48 -8.65 -0.59
CA ALA A 175 3.28 -8.37 -1.40
C ALA A 175 2.02 -8.18 -0.55
N ASN A 176 1.83 -9.00 0.49
CA ASN A 176 0.73 -8.83 1.44
C ASN A 176 0.88 -7.51 2.22
N TYR A 177 2.07 -7.21 2.72
CA TYR A 177 2.36 -5.98 3.44
C TYR A 177 2.13 -4.72 2.60
N VAL A 178 2.59 -4.72 1.35
CA VAL A 178 2.34 -3.64 0.39
C VAL A 178 0.85 -3.47 0.14
N ASN A 179 0.13 -4.57 -0.13
CA ASN A 179 -1.29 -4.51 -0.41
C ASN A 179 -2.09 -3.95 0.79
N PHE A 180 -1.72 -4.28 2.03
CA PHE A 180 -2.35 -3.70 3.24
C PHE A 180 -2.31 -2.17 3.22
N TRP A 181 -1.15 -1.60 2.88
CA TRP A 181 -0.97 -0.14 2.81
C TRP A 181 -1.56 0.48 1.55
N CYS A 182 -1.51 -0.19 0.41
CA CYS A 182 -2.18 0.24 -0.82
C CYS A 182 -3.68 0.36 -0.61
N GLN A 183 -4.31 -0.64 0.03
CA GLN A 183 -5.74 -0.60 0.33
C GLN A 183 -6.08 0.56 1.29
N PHE A 184 -5.29 0.72 2.36
CA PHE A 184 -5.47 1.80 3.32
C PHE A 184 -5.37 3.20 2.67
N ALA A 185 -4.35 3.42 1.87
CA ALA A 185 -4.02 4.76 1.36
C ALA A 185 -4.79 5.13 0.08
N CYS A 186 -4.97 4.18 -0.84
CA CYS A 186 -5.32 4.48 -2.24
C CYS A 186 -6.58 3.77 -2.73
N SER A 187 -7.17 2.83 -1.99
CA SER A 187 -8.34 2.09 -2.46
C SER A 187 -9.52 3.00 -2.83
N PRO A 188 -10.19 2.79 -3.96
CA PRO A 188 -11.41 3.55 -4.30
C PRO A 188 -12.57 3.29 -3.33
N TYR A 189 -12.48 2.23 -2.53
CA TYR A 189 -13.46 1.82 -1.53
C TYR A 189 -13.05 2.17 -0.11
N GLN A 190 -12.05 3.05 0.08
CA GLN A 190 -11.45 3.39 1.37
C GLN A 190 -12.49 3.67 2.47
N ALA A 191 -13.58 4.35 2.13
CA ALA A 191 -14.60 4.73 3.10
C ALA A 191 -15.38 3.52 3.69
N GLN A 192 -15.34 2.34 3.07
CA GLN A 192 -15.99 1.14 3.60
C GLN A 192 -15.28 0.57 4.83
N PHE A 193 -13.95 0.72 4.88
CA PHE A 193 -13.10 0.09 5.90
C PHE A 193 -12.18 1.06 6.63
N VAL A 194 -12.15 2.35 6.28
CA VAL A 194 -11.43 3.39 7.04
C VAL A 194 -12.41 4.41 7.59
N GLU A 195 -12.26 4.75 8.86
CA GLU A 195 -13.06 5.74 9.57
C GLU A 195 -12.13 6.77 10.22
N ILE A 196 -12.38 8.06 9.98
CA ILE A 196 -11.65 9.13 10.69
C ILE A 196 -12.20 9.24 12.12
N VAL A 197 -11.31 9.13 13.09
CA VAL A 197 -11.62 9.25 14.53
C VAL A 197 -11.37 10.68 15.02
N GLU A 198 -10.21 11.25 14.66
CA GLU A 198 -9.80 12.58 15.12
C GLU A 198 -9.12 13.36 14.00
N THR A 199 -9.52 14.62 13.82
CA THR A 199 -8.78 15.63 13.06
C THR A 199 -8.19 16.67 14.01
N ARG A 200 -7.03 17.22 13.62
CA ARG A 200 -6.38 18.35 14.30
C ARG A 200 -6.19 19.50 13.34
N ARG A 201 -5.93 20.68 13.88
CA ARG A 201 -5.69 21.90 13.11
C ARG A 201 -4.38 22.56 13.53
N ALA A 202 -3.58 22.97 12.55
CA ALA A 202 -2.39 23.80 12.72
C ALA A 202 -2.35 24.81 11.57
N ASP A 203 -2.04 26.07 11.86
CA ASP A 203 -1.96 27.17 10.88
C ASP A 203 -3.17 27.24 9.94
N ASP A 204 -4.38 27.13 10.51
CA ASP A 204 -5.68 27.07 9.81
C ASP A 204 -5.87 25.90 8.83
N VAL A 205 -4.95 24.93 8.80
CA VAL A 205 -5.05 23.71 8.00
C VAL A 205 -5.50 22.54 8.87
N GLU A 206 -6.60 21.89 8.49
CA GLU A 206 -7.09 20.66 9.13
C GLU A 206 -6.41 19.42 8.54
N TYR A 207 -5.98 18.50 9.38
CA TYR A 207 -5.38 17.23 8.99
C TYR A 207 -5.85 16.07 9.88
N VAL A 208 -5.78 14.86 9.35
CA VAL A 208 -6.17 13.63 10.07
C VAL A 208 -5.08 13.24 11.07
N SER A 209 -5.50 12.95 12.31
CA SER A 209 -4.60 12.60 13.43
C SER A 209 -4.86 11.21 14.00
N GLU A 210 -6.06 10.66 13.80
CA GLU A 210 -6.40 9.29 14.19
C GLU A 210 -7.47 8.70 13.26
N VAL A 211 -7.30 7.43 12.90
CA VAL A 211 -8.28 6.65 12.12
C VAL A 211 -8.46 5.24 12.68
N ASN A 212 -9.60 4.62 12.42
CA ASN A 212 -9.79 3.18 12.51
C ASN A 212 -9.65 2.56 11.12
N TYR A 213 -8.91 1.46 11.02
CA TYR A 213 -8.81 0.66 9.80
C TYR A 213 -9.30 -0.76 10.09
N TYR A 214 -10.39 -1.15 9.45
CA TYR A 214 -11.05 -2.44 9.65
C TYR A 214 -10.57 -3.43 8.59
N VAL A 215 -10.04 -4.57 9.03
CA VAL A 215 -9.53 -5.63 8.16
C VAL A 215 -10.14 -6.97 8.56
N THR A 216 -10.26 -7.91 7.62
CA THR A 216 -10.71 -9.26 8.00
C THR A 216 -9.63 -9.96 8.82
N LYS A 217 -10.07 -10.78 9.78
CA LYS A 217 -9.16 -11.57 10.61
C LYS A 217 -8.35 -12.53 9.73
N ARG A 218 -8.97 -13.16 8.73
CA ARG A 218 -8.29 -13.97 7.72
C ARG A 218 -7.14 -13.21 7.06
N TYR A 219 -7.39 -12.00 6.55
CA TYR A 219 -6.34 -11.21 5.90
C TYR A 219 -5.19 -10.92 6.87
N ALA A 220 -5.52 -10.48 8.08
CA ALA A 220 -4.55 -10.15 9.12
C ALA A 220 -3.68 -11.35 9.53
N ASP A 221 -4.31 -12.50 9.76
CA ASP A 221 -3.63 -13.75 10.10
C ASP A 221 -2.74 -14.24 8.95
N GLU A 222 -3.25 -14.23 7.71
CA GLU A 222 -2.48 -14.70 6.55
C GLU A 222 -1.30 -13.79 6.21
N LEU A 223 -1.45 -12.47 6.38
CA LEU A 223 -0.33 -11.53 6.27
C LEU A 223 0.72 -11.86 7.33
N PHE A 224 0.31 -12.01 8.59
CA PHE A 224 1.23 -12.35 9.68
C PHE A 224 1.95 -13.69 9.44
N ASP A 225 1.20 -14.74 9.07
CA ASP A 225 1.74 -16.08 8.84
C ASP A 225 2.68 -16.14 7.64
N SER A 226 2.42 -15.35 6.60
CA SER A 226 3.33 -15.24 5.45
C SER A 226 4.70 -14.66 5.83
N CYS A 227 4.77 -13.86 6.91
CA CYS A 227 5.98 -13.19 7.39
C CYS A 227 6.67 -13.93 8.56
N LYS A 228 6.02 -14.95 9.13
CA LYS A 228 6.38 -15.55 10.43
C LYS A 228 7.77 -16.16 10.52
N LYS A 229 8.31 -16.64 9.39
CA LYS A 229 9.63 -17.28 9.30
C LYS A 229 10.63 -16.50 8.47
N VAL A 230 10.28 -15.29 8.03
CA VAL A 230 11.14 -14.48 7.19
C VAL A 230 12.32 -13.97 8.03
N HIS A 231 13.52 -14.36 7.63
CA HIS A 231 14.75 -13.91 8.26
C HIS A 231 15.07 -12.48 7.83
N LEU A 232 15.57 -11.70 8.78
CA LEU A 232 16.22 -10.42 8.52
C LEU A 232 17.74 -10.59 8.39
N SER A 233 18.29 -11.53 9.17
CA SER A 233 19.69 -11.96 9.15
C SER A 233 19.77 -13.40 9.62
N THR A 234 20.97 -13.99 9.64
CA THR A 234 21.18 -15.39 10.04
C THR A 234 20.58 -15.77 11.39
N GLU A 235 20.52 -14.83 12.34
CA GLU A 235 20.06 -15.07 13.72
C GLU A 235 18.79 -14.28 14.08
N ASP A 236 18.17 -13.58 13.12
CA ASP A 236 17.04 -12.71 13.40
C ASP A 236 15.92 -12.79 12.37
N PHE A 237 14.69 -12.52 12.81
CA PHE A 237 13.50 -12.50 11.95
C PHE A 237 12.98 -11.09 11.72
N SER A 238 12.48 -10.84 10.52
CA SER A 238 11.89 -9.56 10.11
C SER A 238 10.73 -9.13 11.01
N LEU A 239 10.01 -10.10 11.60
CA LEU A 239 8.96 -9.83 12.58
C LEU A 239 9.43 -9.04 13.80
N ARG A 240 10.69 -9.19 14.24
CA ARG A 240 11.22 -8.41 15.38
C ARG A 240 11.10 -6.92 15.12
N VAL A 241 11.44 -6.51 13.90
CA VAL A 241 11.34 -5.11 13.45
C VAL A 241 9.88 -4.70 13.25
N LEU A 242 9.04 -5.56 12.67
CA LEU A 242 7.63 -5.26 12.41
C LEU A 242 6.74 -5.23 13.68
N CYS A 243 7.19 -5.81 14.78
CA CYS A 243 6.47 -5.85 16.06
C CYS A 243 7.09 -4.97 17.16
N GLY A 244 8.31 -4.45 16.94
CA GLY A 244 9.07 -3.69 17.93
C GLY A 244 9.31 -4.44 19.24
N THR A 245 9.49 -5.76 19.16
CA THR A 245 9.71 -6.66 20.31
C THR A 245 10.28 -7.98 19.82
N ASP A 246 10.69 -8.83 20.75
CA ASP A 246 11.07 -10.22 20.45
C ASP A 246 9.98 -11.00 19.71
N VAL A 247 10.41 -11.86 18.79
CA VAL A 247 9.56 -12.60 17.86
C VAL A 247 8.52 -13.46 18.59
N ASP A 248 8.89 -14.03 19.75
CA ASP A 248 8.00 -14.87 20.56
C ASP A 248 6.82 -14.11 21.17
N LEU A 249 6.93 -12.78 21.29
CA LEU A 249 5.88 -11.88 21.79
C LEU A 249 5.11 -11.19 20.66
N CYS A 250 5.44 -11.49 19.40
CA CYS A 250 4.81 -10.91 18.23
C CYS A 250 3.54 -11.72 17.89
N THR A 251 2.38 -11.08 17.99
CA THR A 251 1.09 -11.60 17.53
C THR A 251 0.57 -10.73 16.39
N PRO A 252 -0.44 -11.18 15.61
CA PRO A 252 -1.08 -10.32 14.60
C PRO A 252 -1.53 -8.98 15.18
N GLU A 253 -2.22 -8.98 16.33
CA GLU A 253 -2.67 -7.76 17.02
C GLU A 253 -1.50 -6.83 17.34
N ARG A 254 -0.38 -7.39 17.81
CA ARG A 254 0.80 -6.61 18.17
C ARG A 254 1.46 -6.01 16.93
N LEU A 255 1.62 -6.78 15.86
CA LEU A 255 2.17 -6.31 14.59
C LEU A 255 1.37 -5.11 14.10
N PHE A 256 0.05 -5.27 13.95
CA PHE A 256 -0.81 -4.22 13.42
C PHE A 256 -0.87 -2.99 14.33
N ARG A 257 -0.87 -3.20 15.65
CA ARG A 257 -0.75 -2.09 16.61
C ARG A 257 0.58 -1.36 16.45
N TYR A 258 1.70 -2.06 16.31
CA TYR A 258 3.01 -1.44 16.20
C TYR A 258 3.15 -0.60 14.93
N ILE A 259 2.76 -1.15 13.77
CA ILE A 259 2.85 -0.43 12.49
C ILE A 259 1.80 0.68 12.36
N GLY A 260 0.71 0.63 13.13
CA GLY A 260 -0.34 1.65 13.16
C GLY A 260 -0.17 2.73 14.22
N THR A 261 0.71 2.54 15.22
CA THR A 261 0.91 3.53 16.28
C THR A 261 1.75 4.70 15.77
N TYR A 262 1.28 5.94 15.99
CA TYR A 262 2.05 7.15 15.70
C TYR A 262 3.46 7.06 16.31
N SER A 263 4.48 7.32 15.48
CA SER A 263 5.87 7.26 15.90
C SER A 263 6.74 8.05 14.95
N LYS A 264 7.47 9.04 15.48
CA LYS A 264 8.49 9.78 14.72
C LYS A 264 9.63 8.86 14.27
N ILE A 265 9.99 7.87 15.10
CA ILE A 265 11.09 6.93 14.84
C ILE A 265 10.71 5.97 13.70
N ASN A 266 9.53 5.35 13.79
CA ASN A 266 9.03 4.41 12.78
C ASN A 266 8.37 5.12 11.58
N ARG A 267 8.36 6.45 11.62
CA ARG A 267 7.83 7.34 10.60
C ARG A 267 6.35 7.11 10.27
N VAL A 268 5.54 6.80 11.28
CA VAL A 268 4.08 6.65 11.20
C VAL A 268 3.44 8.02 11.49
N PRO A 269 2.79 8.68 10.51
CA PRO A 269 2.44 10.09 10.59
C PRO A 269 1.26 10.44 11.51
N PHE A 270 0.38 9.47 11.78
CA PHE A 270 -0.80 9.60 12.64
C PHE A 270 -1.24 8.20 13.12
N THR A 271 -2.08 8.12 14.14
CA THR A 271 -2.49 6.84 14.72
C THR A 271 -3.51 6.12 13.84
N ILE A 272 -3.27 4.84 13.58
CA ILE A 272 -4.12 3.94 12.79
C ILE A 272 -4.48 2.75 13.68
N ASN A 273 -5.71 2.75 14.19
CA ASN A 273 -6.24 1.65 15.00
C ASN A 273 -6.73 0.53 14.09
N VAL A 274 -5.90 -0.49 13.88
CA VAL A 274 -6.29 -1.64 13.07
C VAL A 274 -7.20 -2.56 13.88
N THR A 275 -8.41 -2.78 13.41
CA THR A 275 -9.41 -3.66 14.03
C THR A 275 -9.69 -4.85 13.13
N MET A 276 -9.50 -6.05 13.67
CA MET A 276 -9.77 -7.31 12.96
C MET A 276 -11.21 -7.74 13.18
N LEU A 277 -11.97 -7.90 12.09
CA LEU A 277 -13.35 -8.39 12.11
C LEU A 277 -13.43 -9.76 11.44
N LYS A 278 -14.39 -10.59 11.83
CA LYS A 278 -14.62 -11.88 11.16
C LYS A 278 -15.10 -11.66 9.73
N GLU A 279 -14.91 -12.65 8.89
CA GLU A 279 -15.38 -12.63 7.50
C GLU A 279 -16.91 -12.48 7.47
N GLY A 280 -17.41 -11.59 6.63
CA GLY A 280 -18.84 -11.25 6.57
C GLY A 280 -19.39 -10.45 7.76
N GLN A 281 -18.58 -10.17 8.79
CA GLN A 281 -18.98 -9.30 9.89
C GLN A 281 -18.97 -7.84 9.42
N THR A 282 -20.06 -7.13 9.69
CA THR A 282 -20.14 -5.67 9.50
C THR A 282 -20.36 -4.98 10.84
N VAL A 283 -19.93 -3.71 10.92
CA VAL A 283 -20.12 -2.88 12.11
C VAL A 283 -20.90 -1.63 11.71
N GLN A 284 -21.91 -1.26 12.48
CA GLN A 284 -22.61 0.00 12.31
C GLN A 284 -21.94 1.07 13.17
N LYS A 285 -21.44 2.14 12.55
CA LYS A 285 -20.91 3.33 13.23
C LYS A 285 -21.36 4.59 12.50
N ASN A 286 -21.83 5.59 13.26
CA ASN A 286 -22.22 6.90 12.71
C ASN A 286 -23.18 6.80 11.50
N ASN A 287 -24.18 5.91 11.58
CA ASN A 287 -25.13 5.59 10.49
C ASN A 287 -24.48 5.06 9.19
N LYS A 288 -23.26 4.54 9.28
CA LYS A 288 -22.53 3.90 8.19
C LYS A 288 -22.27 2.43 8.52
N ILE A 289 -22.44 1.59 7.51
CA ILE A 289 -22.05 0.19 7.57
C ILE A 289 -20.57 0.10 7.18
N ILE A 290 -19.75 -0.31 8.14
CA ILE A 290 -18.35 -0.64 7.95
C ILE A 290 -18.25 -2.08 7.49
N ARG A 291 -17.60 -2.27 6.34
CA ARG A 291 -17.23 -3.58 5.79
C ARG A 291 -15.71 -3.68 5.88
N PRO A 292 -15.13 -4.67 6.58
CA PRO A 292 -13.68 -4.79 6.68
C PRO A 292 -13.06 -5.01 5.31
N MET A 293 -11.85 -4.48 5.11
CA MET A 293 -11.06 -4.78 3.93
C MET A 293 -10.81 -6.29 3.85
N ASP A 294 -11.20 -6.88 2.73
CA ASP A 294 -11.07 -8.31 2.47
C ASP A 294 -10.54 -8.52 1.04
N THR A 295 -9.22 -8.57 0.90
CA THR A 295 -8.60 -8.87 -0.40
C THR A 295 -7.84 -10.18 -0.38
N ILE A 296 -7.32 -10.56 -1.54
CA ILE A 296 -6.45 -11.73 -1.64
C ILE A 296 -5.14 -11.50 -0.88
N THR A 297 -4.58 -12.61 -0.43
CA THR A 297 -3.31 -12.76 0.27
C THR A 297 -2.52 -13.88 -0.40
N TYR A 298 -1.21 -13.84 -0.26
CA TYR A 298 -0.28 -14.84 -0.80
C TYR A 298 0.39 -15.59 0.35
N LYS A 299 0.21 -16.90 0.39
CA LYS A 299 0.97 -17.77 1.29
C LYS A 299 2.45 -17.79 0.87
N CYS A 300 3.34 -18.13 1.79
CA CYS A 300 4.78 -18.06 1.55
C CYS A 300 5.28 -19.02 0.46
N ASP A 301 4.53 -20.08 0.16
CA ASP A 301 4.83 -21.06 -0.90
C ASP A 301 4.25 -20.68 -2.28
N VAL A 302 3.49 -19.59 -2.36
CA VAL A 302 2.84 -19.10 -3.60
C VAL A 302 3.60 -17.90 -4.15
N VAL A 303 3.78 -17.84 -5.47
CA VAL A 303 4.41 -16.71 -6.18
C VAL A 303 3.40 -15.55 -6.33
N PRO A 304 3.65 -14.37 -5.73
CA PRO A 304 2.80 -13.19 -5.93
C PRO A 304 3.01 -12.53 -7.31
N PRO A 305 2.05 -11.72 -7.81
CA PRO A 305 2.19 -10.97 -9.06
C PRO A 305 3.40 -10.05 -9.05
N ASN A 306 4.05 -9.89 -10.20
CA ASN A 306 5.25 -9.07 -10.37
C ASN A 306 6.50 -9.62 -9.66
N PHE A 307 6.46 -10.84 -9.10
CA PHE A 307 7.62 -11.53 -8.53
C PHE A 307 7.92 -12.81 -9.30
N GLY A 308 9.20 -13.19 -9.35
CA GLY A 308 9.68 -14.35 -10.11
C GLY A 308 9.78 -15.66 -9.32
N HIS A 309 9.59 -15.61 -7.99
CA HIS A 309 9.78 -16.76 -7.10
C HIS A 309 8.88 -16.63 -5.86
N ASN A 310 8.66 -17.76 -5.18
CA ASN A 310 8.05 -17.82 -3.85
C ASN A 310 9.15 -17.65 -2.79
N CYS A 311 8.76 -17.63 -1.51
CA CYS A 311 9.74 -17.50 -0.44
C CYS A 311 10.62 -18.75 -0.35
N GLU A 312 11.89 -18.56 0.02
CA GLU A 312 12.79 -19.68 0.24
C GLU A 312 12.29 -20.56 1.40
N CYS A 313 12.66 -21.85 1.40
CA CYS A 313 12.18 -22.79 2.40
C CYS A 313 12.65 -22.47 3.82
N VAL A 314 13.77 -21.77 3.95
CA VAL A 314 14.24 -21.25 5.25
C VAL A 314 13.32 -20.15 5.77
N ASP A 315 12.65 -19.41 4.88
CA ASP A 315 11.77 -18.28 5.20
C ASP A 315 10.27 -18.65 5.20
N CYS A 316 9.93 -19.89 4.88
CA CYS A 316 8.55 -20.34 4.71
C CYS A 316 8.27 -21.64 5.48
N HIS A 317 7.37 -21.55 6.47
CA HIS A 317 6.96 -22.71 7.29
C HIS A 317 6.14 -23.76 6.53
N LEU A 318 5.64 -23.44 5.34
CA LEU A 318 4.86 -24.33 4.49
C LEU A 318 5.71 -25.14 3.51
N CYS A 319 7.00 -24.80 3.35
CA CYS A 319 7.85 -25.53 2.44
C CYS A 319 8.08 -26.96 2.95
N LYS A 320 7.94 -27.94 2.05
CA LYS A 320 8.42 -29.30 2.29
C LYS A 320 9.93 -29.31 2.05
N PRO A 321 10.77 -29.77 2.99
CA PRO A 321 12.21 -29.80 2.78
C PRO A 321 12.52 -30.57 1.50
N SER A 322 13.30 -29.96 0.61
CA SER A 322 13.85 -30.63 -0.55
C SER A 322 14.62 -31.87 -0.08
N PRO A 323 14.49 -33.03 -0.74
CA PRO A 323 15.35 -34.16 -0.42
C PRO A 323 16.82 -33.72 -0.52
N PRO A 324 17.70 -34.19 0.36
CA PRO A 324 19.11 -33.81 0.33
C PRO A 324 19.64 -34.06 -1.08
N LEU A 325 20.35 -33.07 -1.64
CA LEU A 325 21.03 -33.25 -2.92
C LEU A 325 21.92 -34.49 -2.81
N PRO A 326 21.92 -35.38 -3.82
CA PRO A 326 22.88 -36.48 -3.83
C PRO A 326 24.28 -35.91 -3.69
N PRO A 327 25.18 -36.56 -2.94
CA PRO A 327 26.54 -36.06 -2.76
C PRO A 327 27.14 -35.81 -4.14
N GLU A 328 27.61 -34.57 -4.37
CA GLU A 328 28.30 -34.27 -5.62
C GLU A 328 29.45 -35.26 -5.79
N PRO A 329 29.61 -35.87 -6.98
CA PRO A 329 30.75 -36.75 -7.22
C PRO A 329 32.01 -35.92 -6.95
N PHE A 330 32.80 -36.34 -5.97
CA PHE A 330 34.09 -35.72 -5.68
C PHE A 330 34.86 -35.55 -6.99
N PRO A 331 35.48 -34.38 -7.25
CA PRO A 331 36.35 -34.25 -8.40
C PRO A 331 37.45 -35.30 -8.25
N VAL A 332 37.40 -36.33 -9.10
CA VAL A 332 38.44 -37.34 -9.16
C VAL A 332 39.66 -36.62 -9.72
N TRP A 333 40.55 -36.15 -8.84
CA TRP A 333 41.83 -35.58 -9.24
C TRP A 333 42.60 -36.67 -9.98
N ARG A 334 42.60 -36.60 -11.32
CA ARG A 334 43.34 -37.52 -12.17
C ARG A 334 44.80 -37.09 -12.10
N TYR A 335 45.55 -37.64 -11.13
CA TYR A 335 46.99 -37.40 -11.05
C TYR A 335 47.66 -37.94 -12.32
N ARG A 336 48.21 -37.05 -13.16
CA ARG A 336 49.13 -37.43 -14.22
C ARG A 336 50.48 -37.74 -13.59
N LYS A 337 50.98 -38.97 -13.79
CA LYS A 337 52.39 -39.27 -13.49
C LYS A 337 53.24 -38.57 -14.54
N VAL A 338 54.10 -37.66 -14.09
CA VAL A 338 55.11 -37.02 -14.93
C VAL A 338 56.44 -37.68 -14.57
N LEU A 339 57.09 -38.30 -15.56
CA LEU A 339 58.43 -38.85 -15.40
C LEU A 339 59.44 -37.76 -15.79
N CYS A 340 60.25 -37.33 -14.82
CA CYS A 340 61.33 -36.39 -15.05
C CYS A 340 62.66 -37.12 -14.93
N THR A 341 63.50 -36.99 -15.94
CA THR A 341 64.88 -37.47 -15.91
C THR A 341 65.83 -36.28 -15.82
N ILE A 342 66.85 -36.41 -14.96
CA ILE A 342 67.89 -35.42 -14.77
C ILE A 342 69.18 -36.00 -15.32
N GLU A 343 69.75 -35.34 -16.33
CA GLU A 343 71.05 -35.74 -16.90
C GLU A 343 72.09 -34.67 -16.57
N LYS A 344 73.25 -35.10 -16.06
CA LYS A 344 74.39 -34.23 -15.80
C LYS A 344 75.33 -34.26 -17.00
N ARG A 345 75.38 -33.19 -17.78
CA ARG A 345 76.45 -32.95 -18.76
C ARG A 345 77.24 -31.71 -18.37
N THR A 346 78.56 -31.86 -18.35
CA THR A 346 79.55 -30.77 -18.26
C THR A 346 79.28 -29.74 -17.14
N GLY A 347 79.02 -30.22 -15.93
CA GLY A 347 78.95 -29.38 -14.73
C GLY A 347 77.63 -28.62 -14.52
N TRP A 348 76.65 -28.75 -15.41
CA TRP A 348 75.31 -28.15 -15.27
C TRP A 348 74.22 -29.23 -15.24
N MET A 349 73.16 -29.02 -14.46
CA MET A 349 72.02 -29.94 -14.38
C MET A 349 70.91 -29.48 -15.33
N PHE A 350 70.52 -30.34 -16.27
CA PHE A 350 69.34 -30.13 -17.11
C PHE A 350 68.28 -31.16 -16.73
N GLY A 351 67.07 -30.67 -16.43
CA GLY A 351 65.90 -31.51 -16.19
C GLY A 351 64.94 -31.41 -17.36
N ALA A 352 64.51 -32.55 -17.89
CA ALA A 352 63.42 -32.62 -18.86
C ALA A 352 62.32 -33.52 -18.28
N CYS A 353 61.08 -33.04 -18.33
CA CYS A 353 59.90 -33.79 -17.93
C CYS A 353 59.04 -34.01 -19.17
N ILE A 354 58.66 -35.26 -19.41
CA ILE A 354 57.73 -35.61 -20.49
C ILE A 354 56.52 -36.32 -19.88
N ASP A 355 55.36 -36.10 -20.50
CA ASP A 355 54.15 -36.85 -20.17
C ASP A 355 54.38 -38.34 -20.46
N ASP A 356 54.08 -39.21 -19.50
CA ASP A 356 54.13 -40.66 -19.70
C ASP A 356 53.07 -41.06 -20.76
N PRO A 357 53.44 -41.63 -21.91
CA PRO A 357 52.50 -41.92 -22.99
C PRO A 357 51.68 -43.20 -22.74
N THR A 358 51.81 -43.86 -21.59
CA THR A 358 51.04 -45.07 -21.29
C THR A 358 49.54 -44.75 -21.09
N PRO A 359 48.63 -45.28 -21.92
CA PRO A 359 47.20 -45.14 -21.68
C PRO A 359 46.82 -45.89 -20.41
N ALA A 360 46.09 -45.22 -19.51
CA ALA A 360 45.56 -45.83 -18.30
C ALA A 360 44.73 -47.08 -18.63
N PRO A 361 44.79 -48.15 -17.81
CA PRO A 361 43.95 -49.32 -18.01
C PRO A 361 42.47 -48.90 -17.92
N THR A 362 41.68 -49.33 -18.90
CA THR A 362 40.22 -49.20 -18.89
C THR A 362 39.67 -50.04 -17.74
N GLU A 363 39.13 -49.38 -16.70
CA GLU A 363 38.32 -50.06 -15.69
C GLU A 363 37.06 -50.64 -16.35
N GLN A 364 36.93 -51.96 -16.26
CA GLN A 364 35.76 -52.70 -16.68
C GLN A 364 34.56 -52.29 -15.83
N GLY A 365 33.45 -51.95 -16.48
CA GLY A 365 32.20 -51.54 -15.85
C GLY A 365 31.71 -52.56 -14.83
N GLY A 366 31.59 -52.11 -13.58
CA GLY A 366 30.88 -52.82 -12.52
C GLY A 366 29.38 -52.84 -12.83
N THR A 367 28.84 -54.05 -12.92
CA THR A 367 27.43 -54.37 -13.15
C THR A 367 26.58 -53.88 -11.96
N ILE A 368 25.58 -53.03 -12.21
CA ILE A 368 24.53 -52.72 -11.22
C ILE A 368 23.48 -53.83 -11.34
N GLY A 369 23.43 -54.71 -10.35
CA GLY A 369 22.36 -55.68 -10.16
C GLY A 369 21.06 -54.99 -9.73
N MET A 370 19.96 -55.54 -10.24
CA MET A 370 18.56 -55.09 -10.17
C MET A 370 18.05 -54.64 -8.79
#